data_AF-A0A355F735-F1
#
_entry.id   AF-A0A355F735-F1
#
_cell.length_a   1.000
_cell.length_b   1.000
_cell.length_c   1.000
_cell.angle_alpha   90.00
_cell.angle_beta   90.00
_cell.angle_gamma   90.00
#
_symmetry.space_group_name_H-M   'P 1'
#
loop_
_entity.id
_entity.type
_entity.pdbx_description
1 polymer ?
#
loop_
_entity_poly.entity_id
_entity_poly.type
_entity_poly.pdbx_seq_one_letter_code
_entity_poly.pdbx_strand_id
1 'polypeptide(L)'
;MSRSAKGREMKMTKANPLPAPRSTRDDLVESLVRGERRFHELPKDMPAEEAADIRRRALERMTETPLAHIAHHSLDVSRASQRHCENFIGVAQIPMGIVGPLRVRGQYADGDFWVPMATTEAALIASTNRGCSAIREAGGAVVRVEDVGMTRAPVFRTSGIVQTQWFVQWIEEHMEEIRQHTENTSRHLRLLEVRPYAFGSTVFLRFRFDSGDAMGMNMVTIACDRVVNEYIEPAAGIPCIGLSGNYCVDKKPAAINWQEGRGKRIYAEVILEAPVLHHNLKTNARDLVEVQYRKNLLGSIAAGSMGYNAHYANVLAGFFIATGQDPAHVVEGSMGLTCIESRGPDSVFASVYMPDVPLGALGGGTQLDTQREALALLGVTPDPERPGEAVIRLAEIL
;
A
#
# COMPACT_ATOMS: atom_id res chain seq x y z
N MET A 1 12.60 40.90 74.60
CA MET A 1 13.54 41.82 73.94
C MET A 1 14.63 40.97 73.31
N SER A 2 14.70 40.96 71.97
CA SER A 2 15.90 41.28 71.17
C SER A 2 17.07 40.28 71.29
N ARG A 3 17.77 39.83 70.27
CA ARG A 3 17.81 40.02 68.80
C ARG A 3 18.98 39.08 68.42
N SER A 4 18.83 38.16 67.48
CA SER A 4 19.98 37.44 66.90
C SER A 4 19.99 37.70 65.40
N ALA A 5 21.09 38.28 64.93
CA ALA A 5 21.35 38.66 63.57
C ALA A 5 21.59 37.41 62.72
N LYS A 6 20.85 37.29 61.60
CA LYS A 6 21.25 36.41 60.49
C LYS A 6 21.37 37.27 59.23
N GLY A 7 22.56 37.19 58.63
CA GLY A 7 22.97 37.96 57.47
C GLY A 7 22.13 37.70 56.23
N ARG A 8 22.03 38.73 55.41
CA ARG A 8 21.55 38.66 54.03
C ARG A 8 22.68 38.11 53.15
N GLU A 9 22.53 36.89 52.67
CA GLU A 9 23.26 36.44 51.48
C GLU A 9 22.43 36.81 50.24
N MET A 10 22.99 37.70 49.39
CA MET A 10 22.51 37.92 48.04
C MET A 10 22.81 36.67 47.21
N LYS A 11 21.76 35.92 46.84
CA LYS A 11 21.86 34.93 45.76
C LYS A 11 22.10 35.67 44.45
N MET A 12 23.34 35.63 43.95
CA MET A 12 23.63 35.95 42.56
C MET A 12 22.84 35.00 41.67
N THR A 13 21.97 35.56 40.84
CA THR A 13 21.30 34.88 39.73
C THR A 13 22.38 34.36 38.77
N LYS A 14 22.55 33.04 38.69
CA LYS A 14 23.30 32.41 37.61
C LYS A 14 22.61 32.77 36.30
N ALA A 15 23.29 33.51 35.43
CA ALA A 15 22.87 33.72 34.06
C ALA A 15 22.64 32.36 33.40
N ASN A 16 21.53 32.21 32.67
CA ASN A 16 21.32 31.05 31.80
C ASN A 16 22.53 30.94 30.85
N PRO A 17 23.12 29.75 30.67
CA PRO A 17 24.18 29.58 29.69
C PRO A 17 23.65 29.99 28.32
N LEU A 18 24.43 30.81 27.61
CA LEU A 18 24.21 31.15 26.21
C LEU A 18 24.02 29.82 25.43
N PRO A 19 23.06 29.74 24.50
CA PRO A 19 22.91 28.56 23.66
C PRO A 19 24.24 28.28 22.96
N ALA A 20 24.66 27.02 22.94
CA ALA A 20 25.85 26.58 22.22
C ALA A 20 25.83 27.13 20.78
N PRO A 21 26.98 27.54 20.22
CA PRO A 21 27.03 28.02 18.85
C PRO A 21 26.41 26.96 17.92
N ARG A 22 25.45 27.37 17.07
CA ARG A 22 24.89 26.48 16.05
C ARG A 22 26.05 25.95 15.21
N SER A 23 26.26 24.63 15.21
CA SER A 23 27.28 23.99 14.39
C SER A 23 27.06 24.39 12.93
N THR A 24 28.13 24.74 12.22
CA THR A 24 28.01 25.12 10.81
C THR A 24 27.62 23.91 9.96
N ARG A 25 27.10 24.14 8.75
CA ARG A 25 26.78 23.05 7.81
C ARG A 25 27.98 22.15 7.55
N ASP A 26 29.16 22.74 7.41
CA ASP A 26 30.38 22.00 7.13
C ASP A 26 30.84 21.18 8.34
N ASP A 27 30.67 21.68 9.57
CA ASP A 27 30.92 20.90 10.79
C ASP A 27 30.00 19.67 10.88
N LEU A 28 28.73 19.84 10.50
CA LEU A 28 27.77 18.74 10.49
C LEU A 28 28.13 17.69 9.45
N VAL A 29 28.51 18.11 8.23
CA VAL A 29 29.02 17.21 7.19
C VAL A 29 30.24 16.45 7.70
N GLU A 30 31.23 17.15 8.27
CA GLU A 30 32.46 16.53 8.76
C GLU A 30 32.20 15.55 9.91
N SER A 31 31.29 15.88 10.82
CA SER A 31 30.89 14.98 11.92
C SER A 31 30.24 13.67 11.43
N LEU A 32 29.50 13.73 10.31
CA LEU A 32 28.94 12.54 9.66
C LEU A 32 30.04 11.72 8.97
N VAL A 33 30.95 12.39 8.25
CA VAL A 33 32.07 11.75 7.54
C VAL A 33 32.98 11.00 8.51
N ARG A 34 33.27 11.58 9.68
CA ARG A 34 34.08 10.95 10.74
C ARG A 34 33.35 9.88 11.54
N GLY A 35 32.04 9.74 11.36
CA GLY A 35 31.20 8.83 12.13
C GLY A 35 30.94 9.26 13.59
N GLU A 36 31.23 10.52 13.93
CA GLU A 36 30.91 11.12 15.23
C GLU A 36 29.39 11.31 15.41
N ARG A 37 28.67 11.44 14.30
CA ARG A 37 27.21 11.53 14.22
C ARG A 37 26.66 10.56 13.18
N ARG A 38 25.45 10.03 13.39
CA ARG A 38 24.70 9.22 12.42
C ARG A 38 23.75 10.10 11.59
N PHE A 39 23.42 9.69 10.37
CA PHE A 39 22.57 10.47 9.45
C PHE A 39 21.19 10.88 10.01
N HIS A 40 20.59 10.06 10.88
CA HIS A 40 19.29 10.33 11.49
C HIS A 40 19.38 11.28 12.70
N GLU A 41 20.59 11.57 13.19
CA GLU A 41 20.84 12.39 14.38
C GLU A 41 21.03 13.87 14.04
N LEU A 42 20.80 14.29 12.79
CA LEU A 42 20.75 15.71 12.45
C LEU A 42 19.65 16.43 13.26
N PRO A 43 19.80 17.74 13.56
CA PRO A 43 18.83 18.47 14.37
C PRO A 43 17.40 18.34 13.82
N LYS A 44 16.44 18.02 14.71
CA LYS A 44 15.04 17.76 14.31
C LYS A 44 14.31 19.01 13.80
N ASP A 45 14.76 20.19 14.21
CA ASP A 45 14.25 21.50 13.81
C ASP A 45 14.90 22.04 12.52
N MET A 46 15.83 21.30 11.93
CA MET A 46 16.49 21.67 10.68
C MET A 46 15.52 21.60 9.49
N PRO A 47 15.58 22.56 8.54
CA PRO A 47 14.85 22.45 7.29
C PRO A 47 15.19 21.15 6.56
N ALA A 48 14.17 20.46 6.05
CA ALA A 48 14.33 19.14 5.44
C ALA A 48 15.31 19.13 4.25
N GLU A 49 15.26 20.17 3.43
CA GLU A 49 16.19 20.39 2.32
C GLU A 49 17.65 20.50 2.78
N GLU A 50 17.88 21.25 3.86
CA GLU A 50 19.22 21.42 4.42
C GLU A 50 19.73 20.11 5.03
N ALA A 51 18.87 19.37 5.73
CA ALA A 51 19.23 18.06 6.24
C ALA A 51 19.58 17.09 5.10
N ALA A 52 18.80 17.08 4.02
CA ALA A 52 19.07 16.24 2.85
C ALA A 52 20.39 16.60 2.17
N ASP A 53 20.67 17.89 2.01
CA ASP A 53 21.94 18.40 1.46
C ASP A 53 23.14 17.96 2.30
N ILE A 54 23.08 18.13 3.62
CA ILE A 54 24.16 17.71 4.54
C ILE A 54 24.41 16.21 4.44
N ARG A 55 23.35 15.38 4.44
CA ARG A 55 23.48 13.92 4.28
C ARG A 55 24.12 13.56 2.94
N ARG A 56 23.67 14.17 1.83
CA ARG A 56 24.25 13.97 0.50
C ARG A 56 25.73 14.34 0.47
N ARG A 57 26.10 15.55 0.89
CA ARG A 57 27.50 16.03 0.88
C ARG A 57 28.42 15.14 1.71
N ALA A 58 27.93 14.63 2.86
CA ALA A 58 28.68 13.66 3.65
C ALA A 58 28.88 12.34 2.88
N LEU A 59 27.83 11.79 2.26
CA LEU A 59 27.93 10.58 1.44
C LEU A 59 28.87 10.77 0.25
N GLU A 60 28.80 11.88 -0.47
CA GLU A 60 29.68 12.19 -1.60
C GLU A 60 31.16 12.19 -1.18
N ARG A 61 31.48 12.71 0.02
CA ARG A 61 32.83 12.67 0.58
C ARG A 61 33.24 11.26 1.03
N MET A 62 32.36 10.55 1.73
CA MET A 62 32.64 9.20 2.25
C MET A 62 32.83 8.17 1.14
N THR A 63 32.16 8.36 0.00
CA THR A 63 32.10 7.39 -1.10
C THR A 63 32.80 7.86 -2.38
N GLU A 64 33.33 9.09 -2.38
CA GLU A 64 33.94 9.75 -3.54
C GLU A 64 33.04 9.73 -4.80
N THR A 65 31.72 9.71 -4.60
CA THR A 65 30.73 9.52 -5.67
C THR A 65 29.78 10.72 -5.74
N PRO A 66 29.67 11.43 -6.88
CA PRO A 66 28.74 12.55 -7.03
C PRO A 66 27.27 12.07 -7.12
N LEU A 67 26.36 12.78 -6.46
CA LEU A 67 24.93 12.40 -6.38
C LEU A 67 24.01 13.39 -7.14
N ALA A 68 24.49 13.97 -8.24
CA ALA A 68 23.83 15.06 -8.96
C ALA A 68 22.37 14.77 -9.36
N HIS A 69 22.06 13.57 -9.85
CA HIS A 69 20.71 13.21 -10.31
C HIS A 69 19.76 12.84 -9.16
N ILE A 70 20.29 12.29 -8.06
CA ILE A 70 19.50 12.02 -6.86
C ILE A 70 19.05 13.35 -6.24
N ALA A 71 19.92 14.36 -6.28
CA ALA A 71 19.67 15.69 -5.71
C ALA A 71 18.69 16.56 -6.52
N HIS A 72 18.52 16.31 -7.83
CA HIS A 72 17.67 17.14 -8.69
C HIS A 72 16.25 16.59 -8.80
N HIS A 73 15.29 17.27 -8.18
CA HIS A 73 13.87 16.92 -8.23
C HIS A 73 12.98 18.15 -8.00
N SER A 74 11.73 18.07 -8.46
CA SER A 74 10.69 19.06 -8.18
C SER A 74 9.85 18.74 -6.93
N LEU A 75 10.15 17.63 -6.25
CA LEU A 75 9.40 17.12 -5.11
C LEU A 75 9.53 18.03 -3.87
N ASP A 76 8.42 18.23 -3.15
CA ASP A 76 8.39 18.88 -1.83
C ASP A 76 9.08 18.01 -0.76
N VAL A 77 10.35 18.31 -0.48
CA VAL A 77 11.19 17.53 0.45
C VAL A 77 10.64 17.53 1.86
N SER A 78 9.98 18.62 2.30
CA SER A 78 9.38 18.66 3.64
C SER A 78 8.27 17.62 3.76
N ARG A 79 7.43 17.47 2.72
CA ARG A 79 6.38 16.45 2.70
C ARG A 79 6.97 15.03 2.65
N ALA A 80 7.93 14.79 1.76
CA ALA A 80 8.56 13.47 1.63
C ALA A 80 9.30 13.03 2.90
N SER A 81 10.15 13.89 3.46
CA SER A 81 11.03 13.50 4.56
C SER A 81 10.30 13.32 5.90
N GLN A 82 9.14 13.95 6.08
CA GLN A 82 8.39 13.87 7.33
C GLN A 82 7.45 12.67 7.41
N ARG A 83 6.95 12.20 6.26
CA ARG A 83 5.86 11.19 6.21
C ARG A 83 6.15 9.97 5.36
N HIS A 84 7.17 10.01 4.51
CA HIS A 84 7.35 9.00 3.46
C HIS A 84 8.76 8.40 3.39
N CYS A 85 9.80 9.10 3.85
CA CYS A 85 11.18 8.62 3.75
C CYS A 85 12.08 9.21 4.84
N GLU A 86 12.62 8.34 5.71
CA GLU A 86 13.67 8.69 6.66
C GLU A 86 15.04 8.82 5.96
N ASN A 87 15.97 9.57 6.56
CA ASN A 87 17.31 9.80 6.01
C ASN A 87 17.30 10.27 4.55
N PHE A 88 16.32 11.08 4.17
CA PHE A 88 16.15 11.57 2.80
C PHE A 88 17.44 12.18 2.25
N ILE A 89 17.83 11.73 1.05
CA ILE A 89 18.97 12.23 0.28
C ILE A 89 18.57 12.71 -1.12
N GLY A 90 17.31 12.55 -1.52
CA GLY A 90 16.84 12.84 -2.87
C GLY A 90 15.88 11.78 -3.37
N VAL A 91 15.76 11.63 -4.69
CA VAL A 91 14.76 10.74 -5.31
C VAL A 91 15.36 9.78 -6.33
N ALA A 92 14.70 8.63 -6.50
CA ALA A 92 14.85 7.81 -7.70
C ALA A 92 13.88 8.32 -8.78
N GLN A 93 14.38 8.56 -9.99
CA GLN A 93 13.57 9.02 -11.11
C GLN A 93 13.22 7.82 -12.00
N ILE A 94 11.93 7.48 -12.08
CA ILE A 94 11.43 6.36 -12.88
C ILE A 94 10.68 6.93 -14.10
N PRO A 95 11.00 6.50 -15.34
CA PRO A 95 10.28 6.96 -16.51
C PRO A 95 8.78 6.67 -16.39
N MET A 96 7.96 7.67 -16.73
CA MET A 96 6.51 7.56 -16.75
C MET A 96 6.00 7.77 -18.17
N GLY A 97 5.12 6.89 -18.62
CA GLY A 97 4.37 7.06 -19.86
C GLY A 97 2.88 6.89 -19.63
N ILE A 98 2.12 6.98 -20.71
CA ILE A 98 0.66 6.95 -20.71
C ILE A 98 0.16 5.82 -21.61
N VAL A 99 -0.89 5.12 -21.17
CA VAL A 99 -1.63 4.15 -22.00
C VAL A 99 -3.07 4.61 -22.14
N GLY A 100 -3.66 4.42 -23.33
CA GLY A 100 -5.07 4.72 -23.54
C GLY A 100 -5.42 5.29 -24.92
N PRO A 101 -6.68 5.74 -25.09
CA PRO A 101 -7.71 5.72 -24.05
C PRO A 101 -8.18 4.29 -23.75
N LEU A 102 -8.26 3.94 -22.45
CA LEU A 102 -8.87 2.71 -21.95
C LEU A 102 -10.36 2.97 -21.73
N ARG A 103 -11.23 2.25 -22.45
CA ARG A 103 -12.68 2.32 -22.25
C ARG A 103 -13.11 1.38 -21.11
N VAL A 104 -13.57 1.95 -20.00
CA VAL A 104 -14.07 1.24 -18.81
C VAL A 104 -15.58 1.42 -18.69
N ARG A 105 -16.29 0.36 -18.28
CA ARG A 105 -17.73 0.34 -17.95
C ARG A 105 -17.93 -0.20 -16.53
N GLY A 106 -17.47 0.58 -15.56
CA GLY A 106 -17.60 0.36 -14.13
C GLY A 106 -18.83 1.04 -13.52
N GLN A 107 -19.01 0.89 -12.21
CA GLN A 107 -20.04 1.61 -11.44
C GLN A 107 -19.60 3.04 -11.12
N TYR A 108 -18.31 3.26 -10.91
CA TYR A 108 -17.71 4.54 -10.52
C TYR A 108 -16.74 5.09 -11.58
N ALA A 109 -16.31 4.28 -12.55
CA ALA A 109 -15.54 4.63 -13.73
C ALA A 109 -16.28 4.20 -15.02
N ASP A 110 -16.96 5.13 -15.68
CA ASP A 110 -17.58 4.91 -17.00
C ASP A 110 -17.07 5.94 -18.00
N GLY A 111 -16.30 5.49 -18.99
CA GLY A 111 -15.70 6.37 -20.00
C GLY A 111 -14.30 5.98 -20.45
N ASP A 112 -13.62 6.92 -21.11
CA ASP A 112 -12.26 6.78 -21.63
C ASP A 112 -11.23 7.38 -20.68
N PHE A 113 -10.21 6.59 -20.34
CA PHE A 113 -9.17 6.96 -19.38
C PHE A 113 -7.77 6.91 -19.98
N TRP A 114 -6.95 7.90 -19.62
CA TRP A 114 -5.52 7.92 -19.94
C TRP A 114 -4.75 7.50 -18.69
N VAL A 115 -4.21 6.30 -18.70
CA VAL A 115 -3.66 5.65 -17.50
C VAL A 115 -2.15 5.85 -17.44
N PRO A 116 -1.62 6.55 -16.41
CA PRO A 116 -0.18 6.71 -16.23
C PRO A 116 0.45 5.41 -15.73
N MET A 117 1.63 5.08 -16.25
CA MET A 117 2.43 3.93 -15.84
C MET A 117 3.91 4.33 -15.70
N ALA A 118 4.52 4.04 -14.56
CA ALA A 118 5.92 4.32 -14.29
C ALA A 118 6.76 3.03 -14.32
N THR A 119 7.65 2.89 -15.29
CA THR A 119 8.42 1.65 -15.49
C THR A 119 9.75 1.91 -16.19
N THR A 120 10.71 1.04 -15.93
CA THR A 120 11.95 0.91 -16.72
C THR A 120 11.92 -0.29 -17.68
N GLU A 121 10.86 -1.11 -17.64
CA GLU A 121 10.70 -2.25 -18.52
C GLU A 121 10.31 -1.79 -19.92
N ALA A 122 11.18 -2.09 -20.89
CA ALA A 122 10.94 -1.78 -22.29
C ALA A 122 9.67 -2.49 -22.79
N ALA A 123 8.94 -1.83 -23.70
CA ALA A 123 7.72 -2.33 -24.34
C ALA A 123 6.50 -2.60 -23.43
N LEU A 124 6.60 -2.50 -22.09
CA LEU A 124 5.44 -2.67 -21.20
C LEU A 124 4.31 -1.70 -21.56
N ILE A 125 4.62 -0.40 -21.60
CA ILE A 125 3.64 0.66 -21.94
C ILE A 125 3.06 0.43 -23.34
N ALA A 126 3.89 0.11 -24.33
CA ALA A 126 3.43 -0.15 -25.69
C ALA A 126 2.51 -1.39 -25.79
N SER A 127 2.84 -2.46 -25.06
CA SER A 127 2.04 -3.68 -25.00
C SER A 127 0.69 -3.43 -24.32
N THR A 128 0.68 -2.76 -23.17
CA THR A 128 -0.55 -2.38 -22.46
C THR A 128 -1.42 -1.46 -23.33
N ASN A 129 -0.82 -0.47 -24.00
CA ASN A 129 -1.54 0.44 -24.90
C ASN A 129 -2.22 -0.28 -26.07
N ARG A 130 -1.56 -1.31 -26.63
CA ARG A 130 -2.19 -2.18 -27.65
C ARG A 130 -3.39 -2.93 -27.09
N GLY A 131 -3.32 -3.39 -25.84
CA GLY A 131 -4.45 -3.97 -25.11
C GLY A 131 -5.61 -2.98 -24.93
N CYS A 132 -5.34 -1.74 -24.51
CA CYS A 132 -6.34 -0.68 -24.42
C CYS A 132 -7.06 -0.44 -25.76
N SER A 133 -6.33 -0.42 -26.87
CA SER A 133 -6.93 -0.27 -28.20
C SER A 133 -7.87 -1.43 -28.55
N ALA A 134 -7.48 -2.68 -28.25
CA ALA A 134 -8.33 -3.85 -28.45
C ALA A 134 -9.61 -3.79 -27.60
N ILE A 135 -9.49 -3.44 -26.31
CA ILE A 135 -10.62 -3.28 -25.39
C ILE A 135 -11.58 -2.19 -25.88
N ARG A 136 -11.04 -1.05 -26.32
CA ARG A 136 -11.84 0.07 -26.83
C ARG A 136 -12.60 -0.30 -28.10
N GLU A 137 -11.96 -0.97 -29.04
CA GLU A 137 -12.61 -1.44 -30.28
C GLU A 137 -13.70 -2.49 -30.00
N ALA A 138 -13.54 -3.27 -28.94
CA ALA A 138 -14.56 -4.17 -28.41
C ALA A 138 -15.70 -3.48 -27.62
N GLY A 139 -15.72 -2.14 -27.56
CA GLY A 139 -16.76 -1.37 -26.86
C GLY A 139 -16.52 -1.20 -25.36
N GLY A 140 -15.34 -1.58 -24.85
CA GLY A 140 -14.92 -1.39 -23.47
C GLY A 140 -15.03 -2.61 -22.57
N ALA A 141 -14.23 -2.63 -21.51
CA ALA A 141 -14.29 -3.67 -20.49
C ALA A 141 -15.40 -3.36 -19.48
N VAL A 142 -16.19 -4.36 -19.09
CA VAL A 142 -17.10 -4.27 -17.95
C VAL A 142 -16.30 -4.60 -16.70
N VAL A 143 -16.38 -3.75 -15.68
CA VAL A 143 -15.59 -3.91 -14.45
C VAL A 143 -16.49 -3.85 -13.23
N ARG A 144 -16.26 -4.72 -12.24
CA ARG A 144 -16.93 -4.73 -10.94
C ARG A 144 -15.90 -4.90 -9.85
N VAL A 145 -16.04 -4.12 -8.80
CA VAL A 145 -15.14 -4.16 -7.65
C VAL A 145 -15.96 -4.34 -6.38
N GLU A 146 -15.51 -5.25 -5.53
CA GLU A 146 -15.99 -5.42 -4.17
C GLU A 146 -14.92 -4.88 -3.20
N ASP A 147 -15.32 -3.98 -2.30
CA ASP A 147 -14.47 -3.60 -1.18
C ASP A 147 -14.57 -4.66 -0.08
N VAL A 148 -13.61 -5.57 -0.05
CA VAL A 148 -13.58 -6.64 0.95
C VAL A 148 -12.92 -6.16 2.26
N GLY A 149 -12.39 -4.95 2.30
CA GLY A 149 -11.78 -4.36 3.48
C GLY A 149 -10.32 -4.78 3.74
N MET A 150 -9.64 -3.94 4.50
CA MET A 150 -8.24 -4.13 4.90
C MET A 150 -8.14 -4.97 6.17
N THR A 151 -7.10 -5.81 6.26
CA THR A 151 -6.97 -6.77 7.37
C THR A 151 -5.71 -6.58 8.19
N ARG A 152 -5.81 -6.95 9.48
CA ARG A 152 -4.71 -7.10 10.43
C ARG A 152 -5.00 -8.29 11.33
N ALA A 153 -3.99 -9.12 11.60
CA ALA A 153 -4.18 -10.36 12.34
C ALA A 153 -3.17 -10.52 13.49
N PRO A 154 -3.47 -10.04 14.70
CA PRO A 154 -2.70 -10.37 15.89
C PRO A 154 -2.70 -11.87 16.18
N VAL A 155 -1.61 -12.32 16.80
CA VAL A 155 -1.41 -13.70 17.25
C VAL A 155 -1.30 -13.75 18.77
N PHE A 156 -2.05 -14.65 19.37
CA PHE A 156 -2.16 -14.86 20.81
C PHE A 156 -1.66 -16.26 21.19
N ARG A 157 -1.17 -16.39 22.42
CA ARG A 157 -0.72 -17.66 22.99
C ARG A 157 -1.53 -18.01 24.24
N THR A 158 -2.34 -19.06 24.16
CA THR A 158 -3.03 -19.65 25.30
C THR A 158 -2.16 -20.71 26.00
N SER A 159 -2.65 -21.28 27.09
CA SER A 159 -2.00 -22.36 27.85
C SER A 159 -2.24 -23.75 27.24
N GLY A 160 -3.23 -23.90 26.35
CA GLY A 160 -3.62 -25.18 25.78
C GLY A 160 -5.04 -25.18 25.22
N ILE A 161 -5.47 -26.32 24.68
CA ILE A 161 -6.70 -26.42 23.87
C ILE A 161 -7.97 -25.96 24.60
N VAL A 162 -8.07 -26.20 25.90
CA VAL A 162 -9.22 -25.77 26.72
C VAL A 162 -9.32 -24.25 26.76
N GLN A 163 -8.19 -23.56 27.02
CA GLN A 163 -8.17 -22.10 27.01
C GLN A 163 -8.27 -21.52 25.60
N THR A 164 -7.74 -22.20 24.58
CA THR A 164 -7.95 -21.84 23.17
C THR A 164 -9.43 -21.83 22.81
N GLN A 165 -10.17 -22.91 23.14
CA GLN A 165 -11.60 -23.00 22.87
C GLN A 165 -12.37 -21.90 23.59
N TRP A 166 -12.08 -21.72 24.89
CA TRP A 166 -12.68 -20.63 25.66
C TRP A 166 -12.38 -19.26 25.05
N PHE A 167 -11.13 -18.99 24.64
CA PHE A 167 -10.75 -17.69 24.11
C PHE A 167 -11.43 -17.40 22.75
N VAL A 168 -11.55 -18.40 21.88
CA VAL A 168 -12.30 -18.26 20.62
C VAL A 168 -13.77 -17.92 20.87
N GLN A 169 -14.42 -18.63 21.80
CA GLN A 169 -15.80 -18.34 22.19
C GLN A 169 -15.93 -16.96 22.86
N TRP A 170 -14.97 -16.59 23.71
CA TRP A 170 -14.94 -15.29 24.38
C TRP A 170 -14.88 -14.15 23.36
N ILE A 171 -14.10 -14.27 22.28
CA ILE A 171 -14.06 -13.27 21.21
C ILE A 171 -15.43 -13.09 20.55
N GLU A 172 -16.15 -14.20 20.27
CA GLU A 172 -17.50 -14.14 19.69
C GLU A 172 -18.50 -13.46 20.63
N GLU A 173 -18.42 -13.74 21.94
CA GLU A 173 -19.30 -13.16 22.97
C GLU A 173 -19.07 -11.66 23.20
N HIS A 174 -17.85 -11.16 22.94
CA HIS A 174 -17.44 -9.77 23.20
C HIS A 174 -17.22 -8.95 21.92
N MET A 175 -17.82 -9.38 20.79
CA MET A 175 -17.66 -8.72 19.49
C MET A 175 -18.11 -7.26 19.48
N GLU A 176 -19.08 -6.89 20.29
CA GLU A 176 -19.61 -5.52 20.34
C GLU A 176 -18.66 -4.57 21.05
N GLU A 177 -18.09 -4.98 22.18
CA GLU A 177 -17.04 -4.23 22.87
C GLU A 177 -15.79 -4.09 21.99
N ILE A 178 -15.38 -5.17 21.32
CA ILE A 178 -14.28 -5.15 20.35
C ILE A 178 -14.56 -4.13 19.23
N ARG A 179 -15.78 -4.10 18.70
CA ARG A 179 -16.20 -3.10 17.71
C ARG A 179 -16.08 -1.69 18.25
N GLN A 180 -16.60 -1.42 19.44
CA GLN A 180 -16.54 -0.09 20.06
C GLN A 180 -15.10 0.38 20.27
N HIS A 181 -14.22 -0.48 20.79
CA HIS A 181 -12.81 -0.13 20.99
C HIS A 181 -12.08 0.17 19.67
N THR A 182 -12.36 -0.60 18.62
CA THR A 182 -11.69 -0.41 17.32
C THR A 182 -12.22 0.82 16.57
N GLU A 183 -13.53 1.03 16.50
CA GLU A 183 -14.14 2.15 15.75
C GLU A 183 -13.92 3.51 16.44
N ASN A 184 -13.69 3.54 17.76
CA ASN A 184 -13.32 4.76 18.49
C ASN A 184 -11.93 5.33 18.12
N THR A 185 -11.14 4.62 17.31
CA THR A 185 -9.84 5.10 16.84
C THR A 185 -9.92 6.05 15.65
N SER A 186 -10.98 5.95 14.84
CA SER A 186 -11.14 6.75 13.63
C SER A 186 -12.57 6.71 13.14
N ARG A 187 -13.13 7.88 12.81
CA ARG A 187 -14.45 8.01 12.16
C ARG A 187 -14.52 7.39 10.76
N HIS A 188 -13.37 7.08 10.16
CA HIS A 188 -13.25 6.51 8.81
C HIS A 188 -12.98 5.01 8.83
N LEU A 189 -13.05 4.37 10.02
CA LEU A 189 -12.82 2.96 10.19
C LEU A 189 -14.10 2.29 10.70
N ARG A 190 -14.48 1.19 10.06
CA ARG A 190 -15.58 0.34 10.52
C ARG A 190 -15.12 -1.10 10.61
N LEU A 191 -15.38 -1.78 11.73
CA LEU A 191 -15.05 -3.20 11.89
C LEU A 191 -16.11 -4.03 11.17
N LEU A 192 -15.67 -4.78 10.15
CA LEU A 192 -16.54 -5.66 9.37
C LEU A 192 -16.63 -7.04 10.01
N GLU A 193 -15.48 -7.62 10.37
CA GLU A 193 -15.42 -8.95 10.96
C GLU A 193 -14.17 -9.12 11.84
N VAL A 194 -14.24 -10.06 12.78
CA VAL A 194 -13.08 -10.67 13.41
C VAL A 194 -13.22 -12.17 13.26
N ARG A 195 -12.28 -12.79 12.55
CA ARG A 195 -12.29 -14.24 12.32
C ARG A 195 -11.17 -14.92 13.09
N PRO A 196 -11.50 -15.71 14.12
CA PRO A 196 -10.51 -16.54 14.80
C PRO A 196 -10.05 -17.70 13.92
N TYR A 197 -8.76 -18.03 14.00
CA TYR A 197 -8.21 -19.28 13.51
C TYR A 197 -7.21 -19.81 14.53
N ALA A 198 -7.30 -21.08 14.91
CA ALA A 198 -6.50 -21.61 16.00
C ALA A 198 -5.90 -22.98 15.67
N PHE A 199 -4.69 -23.22 16.16
CA PHE A 199 -4.10 -24.55 16.24
C PHE A 199 -3.27 -24.69 17.52
N GLY A 200 -3.55 -25.74 18.31
CA GLY A 200 -2.92 -25.93 19.61
C GLY A 200 -3.18 -24.75 20.55
N SER A 201 -2.10 -24.12 21.03
CA SER A 201 -2.14 -22.94 21.90
C SER A 201 -2.01 -21.61 21.15
N THR A 202 -2.00 -21.63 19.82
CA THR A 202 -1.86 -20.41 18.99
C THR A 202 -3.22 -20.02 18.43
N VAL A 203 -3.61 -18.74 18.61
CA VAL A 203 -4.85 -18.17 18.08
C VAL A 203 -4.51 -16.92 17.27
N PHE A 204 -4.92 -16.89 16.01
CA PHE A 204 -4.92 -15.69 15.18
C PHE A 204 -6.31 -15.09 15.20
N LEU A 205 -6.40 -13.78 15.37
CA LEU A 205 -7.67 -13.05 15.21
C LEU A 205 -7.54 -12.18 13.98
N ARG A 206 -8.15 -12.57 12.86
CA ARG A 206 -8.10 -11.78 11.61
C ARG A 206 -9.18 -10.70 11.66
N PHE A 207 -8.79 -9.48 11.99
CA PHE A 207 -9.67 -8.32 11.92
C PHE A 207 -9.76 -7.84 10.47
N ARG A 208 -10.96 -7.46 10.04
CA ARG A 208 -11.25 -6.88 8.73
C ARG A 208 -12.01 -5.57 8.91
N PHE A 209 -11.56 -4.54 8.22
CA PHE A 209 -12.11 -3.19 8.34
C PHE A 209 -12.40 -2.56 6.99
N ASP A 210 -13.46 -1.76 6.94
CA ASP A 210 -13.62 -0.72 5.93
C ASP A 210 -12.78 0.49 6.35
N SER A 211 -12.04 1.07 5.40
CA SER A 211 -11.15 2.22 5.60
C SER A 211 -11.42 3.38 4.63
N GLY A 212 -12.59 3.38 3.98
CA GLY A 212 -12.96 4.36 2.94
C GLY A 212 -11.92 4.43 1.82
N ASP A 213 -11.52 5.64 1.44
CA ASP A 213 -10.56 5.86 0.36
C ASP A 213 -9.08 5.58 0.72
N ALA A 214 -8.78 5.30 1.99
CA ALA A 214 -7.45 4.91 2.38
C ALA A 214 -7.23 3.42 2.13
N MET A 215 -6.00 3.03 1.79
CA MET A 215 -5.60 1.61 1.85
C MET A 215 -5.75 1.05 3.27
N GLY A 216 -5.58 1.88 4.29
CA GLY A 216 -6.04 1.59 5.65
C GLY A 216 -5.02 0.91 6.56
N MET A 217 -3.86 0.45 6.08
CA MET A 217 -2.91 -0.36 6.91
C MET A 217 -2.54 0.28 8.25
N ASN A 218 -2.23 1.59 8.29
CA ASN A 218 -1.90 2.27 9.55
C ASN A 218 -3.13 2.37 10.46
N MET A 219 -4.31 2.67 9.90
CA MET A 219 -5.56 2.82 10.63
C MET A 219 -5.97 1.50 11.29
N VAL A 220 -5.95 0.39 10.53
CA VAL A 220 -6.26 -0.95 11.07
C VAL A 220 -5.22 -1.41 12.08
N THR A 221 -3.96 -1.01 11.93
CA THR A 221 -2.90 -1.37 12.88
C THR A 221 -3.10 -0.66 14.21
N ILE A 222 -3.42 0.64 14.20
CA ILE A 222 -3.73 1.41 15.41
C ILE A 222 -4.98 0.86 16.09
N ALA A 223 -6.03 0.56 15.33
CA ALA A 223 -7.25 -0.03 15.87
C ALA A 223 -7.00 -1.38 16.54
N CYS A 224 -6.25 -2.27 15.88
CA CYS A 224 -5.86 -3.56 16.45
C CYS A 224 -4.96 -3.39 17.68
N ASP A 225 -3.94 -2.54 17.64
CA ASP A 225 -3.07 -2.29 18.80
C ASP A 225 -3.88 -1.84 20.01
N ARG A 226 -4.78 -0.88 19.80
CA ARG A 226 -5.64 -0.35 20.85
C ARG A 226 -6.54 -1.42 21.46
N VAL A 227 -7.32 -2.13 20.64
CA VAL A 227 -8.26 -3.13 21.18
C VAL A 227 -7.55 -4.30 21.83
N VAL A 228 -6.36 -4.67 21.34
CA VAL A 228 -5.54 -5.72 21.94
C VAL A 228 -5.05 -5.28 23.33
N ASN A 229 -4.41 -4.12 23.44
CA ASN A 229 -3.77 -3.68 24.67
C ASN A 229 -4.74 -3.12 25.71
N GLU A 230 -5.81 -2.45 25.29
CA GLU A 230 -6.77 -1.80 26.20
C GLU A 230 -7.93 -2.71 26.61
N TYR A 231 -8.21 -3.78 25.86
CA TYR A 231 -9.40 -4.62 26.08
C TYR A 231 -9.13 -6.12 26.07
N ILE A 232 -8.67 -6.69 24.94
CA ILE A 232 -8.60 -8.15 24.77
C ILE A 232 -7.59 -8.77 25.74
N GLU A 233 -6.34 -8.29 25.81
CA GLU A 233 -5.36 -8.86 26.73
C GLU A 233 -5.77 -8.69 28.20
N PRO A 234 -6.18 -7.49 28.69
CA PRO A 234 -6.57 -7.34 30.09
C PRO A 234 -7.82 -8.12 30.49
N ALA A 235 -8.83 -8.19 29.62
CA ALA A 235 -10.10 -8.84 29.93
C ALA A 235 -10.03 -10.37 29.78
N ALA A 236 -9.32 -10.87 28.75
CA ALA A 236 -9.20 -12.30 28.53
C ALA A 236 -8.01 -12.94 29.28
N GLY A 237 -7.03 -12.14 29.71
CA GLY A 237 -5.80 -12.63 30.35
C GLY A 237 -4.92 -13.48 29.42
N ILE A 238 -5.05 -13.31 28.09
CA ILE A 238 -4.30 -14.04 27.07
C ILE A 238 -3.26 -13.13 26.42
N PRO A 239 -1.96 -13.46 26.47
CA PRO A 239 -0.92 -12.62 25.86
C PRO A 239 -0.96 -12.66 24.33
N CYS A 240 -0.93 -11.47 23.74
CA CYS A 240 -0.62 -11.20 22.35
C CYS A 240 0.89 -11.27 22.14
N ILE A 241 1.32 -12.13 21.23
CA ILE A 241 2.73 -12.30 20.87
C ILE A 241 3.16 -11.27 19.82
N GLY A 242 2.23 -10.78 19.01
CA GLY A 242 2.47 -9.71 18.06
C GLY A 242 1.23 -9.34 17.28
N LEU A 243 1.13 -8.06 16.90
CA LEU A 243 -0.01 -7.53 16.14
C LEU A 243 -0.12 -8.08 14.72
N SER A 244 0.97 -8.60 14.16
CA SER A 244 1.00 -9.24 12.85
C SER A 244 1.53 -10.65 12.96
N GLY A 245 0.64 -11.61 13.14
CA GLY A 245 0.91 -13.05 13.13
C GLY A 245 1.03 -13.66 11.74
N ASN A 246 1.25 -12.85 10.69
CA ASN A 246 1.26 -13.30 9.29
C ASN A 246 -0.03 -14.00 8.81
N TYR A 247 -1.16 -13.80 9.49
CA TYR A 247 -2.49 -14.27 9.07
C TYR A 247 -3.36 -13.13 8.49
N CYS A 248 -2.75 -11.97 8.21
CA CYS A 248 -3.45 -10.82 7.61
C CYS A 248 -3.91 -11.12 6.17
N VAL A 249 -3.07 -11.48 5.19
CA VAL A 249 -1.59 -11.47 5.14
C VAL A 249 -1.12 -10.25 4.36
N ASP A 250 -0.08 -9.56 4.83
CA ASP A 250 0.39 -8.30 4.21
C ASP A 250 1.75 -8.52 3.55
N LYS A 251 1.90 -8.26 2.26
CA LYS A 251 3.13 -8.32 1.44
C LYS A 251 3.75 -9.72 1.31
N LYS A 252 2.97 -10.78 1.50
CA LYS A 252 3.37 -12.17 1.26
C LYS A 252 2.25 -12.91 0.51
N PRO A 253 2.57 -13.81 -0.43
CA PRO A 253 1.55 -14.60 -1.11
C PRO A 253 0.86 -15.53 -0.12
N ALA A 254 -0.47 -15.53 -0.11
CA ALA A 254 -1.23 -16.32 0.87
C ALA A 254 -2.57 -16.80 0.32
N ALA A 255 -2.85 -18.09 0.49
CA ALA A 255 -4.10 -18.71 0.06
C ALA A 255 -5.33 -18.11 0.76
N ILE A 256 -5.19 -17.63 2.00
CA ILE A 256 -6.31 -16.98 2.70
C ILE A 256 -6.72 -15.67 2.02
N ASN A 257 -5.77 -14.89 1.50
CA ASN A 257 -6.10 -13.69 0.74
C ASN A 257 -6.74 -14.06 -0.61
N TRP A 258 -6.30 -15.15 -1.25
CA TRP A 258 -6.96 -15.67 -2.46
C TRP A 258 -8.43 -16.04 -2.23
N GLN A 259 -8.71 -16.74 -1.13
CA GLN A 259 -10.03 -17.28 -0.82
C GLN A 259 -10.98 -16.23 -0.25
N GLU A 260 -10.49 -15.41 0.67
CA GLU A 260 -11.33 -14.49 1.45
C GLU A 260 -11.18 -13.02 1.03
N GLY A 261 -10.26 -12.74 0.11
CA GLY A 261 -9.89 -11.39 -0.30
C GLY A 261 -9.19 -10.56 0.77
N ARG A 262 -8.58 -9.46 0.34
CA ARG A 262 -8.06 -8.37 1.17
C ARG A 262 -7.93 -7.10 0.32
N GLY A 263 -8.28 -5.95 0.89
CA GLY A 263 -8.36 -4.69 0.14
C GLY A 263 -9.52 -4.70 -0.86
N LYS A 264 -9.22 -4.66 -2.16
CA LYS A 264 -10.21 -4.68 -3.23
C LYS A 264 -10.17 -6.00 -3.98
N ARG A 265 -11.35 -6.51 -4.30
CA ARG A 265 -11.54 -7.68 -5.17
C ARG A 265 -12.09 -7.20 -6.51
N ILE A 266 -11.33 -7.42 -7.58
CA ILE A 266 -11.57 -6.82 -8.90
C ILE A 266 -11.94 -7.92 -9.91
N TYR A 267 -12.97 -7.63 -10.69
CA TYR A 267 -13.43 -8.44 -11.81
C TYR A 267 -13.51 -7.56 -13.05
N ALA A 268 -12.92 -7.97 -14.15
CA ALA A 268 -13.12 -7.31 -15.44
C ALA A 268 -13.30 -8.32 -16.57
N GLU A 269 -14.12 -7.97 -17.55
CA GLU A 269 -14.44 -8.82 -18.68
C GLU A 269 -14.64 -8.05 -19.99
N VAL A 270 -14.32 -8.70 -21.10
CA VAL A 270 -14.51 -8.17 -22.46
C VAL A 270 -14.70 -9.32 -23.45
N ILE A 271 -15.51 -9.10 -24.48
CA ILE A 271 -15.62 -10.00 -25.64
C ILE A 271 -14.78 -9.42 -26.76
N LEU A 272 -13.82 -10.20 -27.28
CA LEU A 272 -12.96 -9.81 -28.38
C LEU A 272 -13.36 -10.59 -29.64
N GLU A 273 -13.95 -9.88 -30.59
CA GLU A 273 -14.35 -10.42 -31.89
C GLU A 273 -13.14 -10.64 -32.81
N ALA A 274 -13.31 -11.50 -33.82
CA ALA A 274 -12.25 -11.88 -34.76
C ALA A 274 -11.46 -10.68 -35.34
N PRO A 275 -12.10 -9.57 -35.80
CA PRO A 275 -11.37 -8.42 -36.32
C PRO A 275 -10.40 -7.82 -35.30
N VAL A 276 -10.80 -7.72 -34.04
CA VAL A 276 -9.96 -7.19 -32.95
C VAL A 276 -8.79 -8.12 -32.68
N LEU A 277 -9.02 -9.44 -32.65
CA LEU A 277 -7.97 -10.44 -32.46
C LEU A 277 -6.93 -10.37 -33.59
N HIS A 278 -7.38 -10.30 -34.84
CA HIS A 278 -6.49 -10.28 -36.01
C HIS A 278 -5.78 -8.95 -36.21
N HIS A 279 -6.49 -7.83 -36.08
CA HIS A 279 -5.92 -6.51 -36.37
C HIS A 279 -5.13 -5.95 -35.19
N ASN A 280 -5.59 -6.13 -33.96
CA ASN A 280 -4.96 -5.46 -32.82
C ASN A 280 -3.98 -6.40 -32.12
N LEU A 281 -4.39 -7.65 -31.89
CA LEU A 281 -3.59 -8.63 -31.16
C LEU A 281 -2.73 -9.53 -32.05
N LYS A 282 -2.95 -9.50 -33.37
CA LYS A 282 -2.22 -10.30 -34.37
C LYS A 282 -2.29 -11.81 -34.07
N THR A 283 -3.45 -12.28 -33.63
CA THR A 283 -3.73 -13.69 -33.29
C THR A 283 -5.15 -14.09 -33.71
N ASN A 284 -5.58 -15.29 -33.34
CA ASN A 284 -6.95 -15.79 -33.48
C ASN A 284 -7.45 -16.41 -32.16
N ALA A 285 -8.75 -16.69 -32.09
CA ALA A 285 -9.38 -17.22 -30.88
C ALA A 285 -8.79 -18.57 -30.43
N ARG A 286 -8.58 -19.49 -31.37
CA ARG A 286 -8.06 -20.84 -31.09
C ARG A 286 -6.69 -20.76 -30.42
N ASP A 287 -5.76 -20.02 -31.00
CA ASP A 287 -4.39 -19.94 -30.49
C ASP A 287 -4.34 -19.23 -29.13
N LEU A 288 -5.16 -18.20 -28.95
CA LEU A 288 -5.23 -17.47 -27.68
C LEU A 288 -5.78 -18.33 -26.53
N VAL A 289 -6.84 -19.12 -26.80
CA VAL A 289 -7.40 -20.07 -25.84
C VAL A 289 -6.41 -21.20 -25.52
N GLU A 290 -5.70 -21.70 -26.53
CA GLU A 290 -4.68 -22.75 -26.34
C GLU A 290 -3.54 -22.26 -25.44
N VAL A 291 -3.04 -21.03 -25.67
CA VAL A 291 -2.02 -20.40 -24.81
C VAL A 291 -2.55 -20.18 -23.40
N GLN A 292 -3.78 -19.71 -23.24
CA GLN A 292 -4.41 -19.55 -21.93
C GLN A 292 -4.43 -20.88 -21.16
N TYR A 293 -4.91 -21.96 -21.79
CA TYR A 293 -5.01 -23.27 -21.17
C TYR A 293 -3.64 -23.84 -20.79
N ARG A 294 -2.67 -23.81 -21.71
CA ARG A 294 -1.35 -24.40 -21.45
C ARG A 294 -0.48 -23.56 -20.54
N LYS A 295 -0.50 -22.24 -20.68
CA LYS A 295 0.42 -21.32 -19.98
C LYS A 295 -0.14 -20.86 -18.64
N ASN A 296 -1.29 -20.20 -18.65
CA ASN A 296 -1.84 -19.56 -17.45
C ASN A 296 -2.51 -20.56 -16.51
N LEU A 297 -3.06 -21.66 -17.04
CA LEU A 297 -3.65 -22.72 -16.23
C LEU A 297 -2.64 -23.85 -15.95
N LEU A 298 -2.38 -24.73 -16.93
CA LEU A 298 -1.57 -25.93 -16.68
C LEU A 298 -0.13 -25.60 -16.26
N GLY A 299 0.48 -24.59 -16.88
CA GLY A 299 1.82 -24.12 -16.50
C GLY A 299 1.89 -23.61 -15.07
N SER A 300 0.93 -22.79 -14.65
CA SER A 300 0.85 -22.29 -13.27
C SER A 300 0.57 -23.40 -12.25
N ILE A 301 -0.29 -24.38 -12.58
CA ILE A 301 -0.52 -25.57 -11.74
C ILE A 301 0.77 -26.36 -11.57
N ALA A 302 1.47 -26.66 -12.68
CA ALA A 302 2.71 -27.41 -12.66
C ALA A 302 3.81 -26.72 -11.83
N ALA A 303 3.78 -25.38 -11.75
CA ALA A 303 4.70 -24.58 -10.96
C ALA A 303 4.28 -24.39 -9.49
N GLY A 304 3.09 -24.83 -9.08
CA GLY A 304 2.54 -24.51 -7.75
C GLY A 304 2.30 -23.01 -7.54
N SER A 305 2.03 -22.27 -8.62
CA SER A 305 1.84 -20.82 -8.60
C SER A 305 0.48 -20.43 -8.00
N MET A 306 0.42 -19.25 -7.37
CA MET A 306 -0.83 -18.57 -7.02
C MET A 306 -1.25 -17.53 -8.08
N GLY A 307 -0.40 -17.26 -9.08
CA GLY A 307 -0.71 -16.42 -10.24
C GLY A 307 -1.05 -17.27 -11.46
N TYR A 308 -2.34 -17.34 -11.78
CA TYR A 308 -2.87 -17.98 -13.00
C TYR A 308 -3.06 -16.95 -14.10
N ASN A 309 -2.04 -16.14 -14.32
CA ASN A 309 -2.03 -15.00 -15.23
C ASN A 309 -0.68 -14.87 -15.94
N ALA A 310 -0.57 -13.93 -16.87
CA ALA A 310 0.67 -13.71 -17.61
C ALA A 310 1.64 -12.75 -16.91
N HIS A 311 1.19 -11.54 -16.60
CA HIS A 311 2.08 -10.48 -16.10
C HIS A 311 1.33 -9.41 -15.28
N TYR A 312 0.35 -9.79 -14.45
CA TYR A 312 -0.36 -8.82 -13.59
C TYR A 312 0.62 -7.94 -12.80
N ALA A 313 1.69 -8.55 -12.27
CA ALA A 313 2.74 -7.85 -11.55
C ALA A 313 3.35 -6.65 -12.30
N ASN A 314 3.57 -6.76 -13.62
CA ASN A 314 4.18 -5.67 -14.40
C ASN A 314 3.23 -4.47 -14.51
N VAL A 315 1.95 -4.73 -14.82
CA VAL A 315 0.94 -3.66 -14.94
C VAL A 315 0.70 -3.00 -13.59
N LEU A 316 0.53 -3.82 -12.54
CA LEU A 316 0.38 -3.35 -11.17
C LEU A 316 1.55 -2.50 -10.70
N ALA A 317 2.79 -2.97 -10.86
CA ALA A 317 3.96 -2.21 -10.43
C ALA A 317 4.03 -0.86 -11.14
N GLY A 318 3.80 -0.85 -12.46
CA GLY A 318 3.78 0.38 -13.25
C GLY A 318 2.72 1.37 -12.79
N PHE A 319 1.50 0.87 -12.55
CA PHE A 319 0.38 1.69 -12.06
C PHE A 319 0.59 2.16 -10.62
N PHE A 320 1.07 1.29 -9.73
CA PHE A 320 1.24 1.56 -8.30
C PHE A 320 2.29 2.65 -8.05
N ILE A 321 3.43 2.57 -8.74
CA ILE A 321 4.47 3.59 -8.66
C ILE A 321 3.96 4.94 -9.19
N ALA A 322 3.22 4.91 -10.30
CA ALA A 322 2.68 6.12 -10.92
C ALA A 322 1.62 6.81 -10.03
N THR A 323 0.78 6.03 -9.35
CA THR A 323 -0.37 6.54 -8.58
C THR A 323 -0.13 6.58 -7.06
N GLY A 324 1.09 6.28 -6.60
CA GLY A 324 1.48 6.45 -5.19
C GLY A 324 0.97 5.39 -4.25
N GLN A 325 0.69 4.21 -4.78
CA GLN A 325 0.38 3.02 -3.99
C GLN A 325 1.68 2.43 -3.41
N ASP A 326 1.56 1.46 -2.51
CA ASP A 326 2.70 0.76 -1.94
C ASP A 326 3.17 -0.36 -2.91
N PRO A 327 4.34 -0.25 -3.55
CA PRO A 327 4.76 -1.24 -4.55
C PRO A 327 5.00 -2.64 -3.97
N ALA A 328 5.18 -2.77 -2.65
CA ALA A 328 5.32 -4.09 -2.03
C ALA A 328 4.00 -4.88 -2.06
N HIS A 329 2.85 -4.21 -2.23
CA HIS A 329 1.55 -4.86 -2.44
C HIS A 329 1.37 -5.45 -3.84
N VAL A 330 2.35 -5.31 -4.75
CA VAL A 330 2.40 -6.09 -5.99
C VAL A 330 2.45 -7.59 -5.70
N VAL A 331 3.06 -8.00 -4.57
CA VAL A 331 3.06 -9.40 -4.12
C VAL A 331 1.64 -9.96 -3.99
N GLU A 332 0.73 -9.14 -3.49
CA GLU A 332 -0.67 -9.49 -3.25
C GLU A 332 -1.50 -9.34 -4.53
N GLY A 333 -1.47 -8.14 -5.13
CA GLY A 333 -2.27 -7.82 -6.32
C GLY A 333 -1.94 -8.69 -7.53
N SER A 334 -0.71 -9.20 -7.63
CA SER A 334 -0.31 -10.05 -8.76
C SER A 334 -0.86 -11.47 -8.69
N MET A 335 -1.41 -11.87 -7.54
CA MET A 335 -2.23 -13.07 -7.46
C MET A 335 -3.53 -12.81 -8.23
N GLY A 336 -3.86 -13.70 -9.15
CA GLY A 336 -5.17 -13.70 -9.76
C GLY A 336 -5.29 -14.73 -10.87
N LEU A 337 -6.46 -14.76 -11.48
CA LEU A 337 -6.81 -15.66 -12.56
C LEU A 337 -7.14 -14.84 -13.80
N THR A 338 -6.52 -15.18 -14.93
CA THR A 338 -7.00 -14.79 -16.25
C THR A 338 -7.81 -15.97 -16.81
N CYS A 339 -8.97 -15.71 -17.39
CA CYS A 339 -9.74 -16.69 -18.15
C CYS A 339 -9.88 -16.19 -19.59
N ILE A 340 -9.68 -17.08 -20.56
CA ILE A 340 -9.96 -16.81 -21.97
C ILE A 340 -10.65 -18.05 -22.51
N GLU A 341 -11.89 -17.89 -22.95
CA GLU A 341 -12.71 -18.97 -23.48
C GLU A 341 -13.34 -18.57 -24.82
N SER A 342 -13.52 -19.54 -25.71
CA SER A 342 -14.17 -19.31 -26.99
C SER A 342 -15.64 -18.92 -26.81
N ARG A 343 -16.09 -17.93 -27.60
CA ARG A 343 -17.50 -17.53 -27.71
C ARG A 343 -17.97 -17.73 -29.15
N GLY A 344 -18.11 -18.98 -29.55
CA GLY A 344 -18.29 -19.35 -30.96
C GLY A 344 -16.94 -19.61 -31.64
N PRO A 345 -16.88 -19.60 -32.98
CA PRO A 345 -15.70 -20.07 -33.70
C PRO A 345 -14.49 -19.12 -33.62
N ASP A 346 -14.73 -17.81 -33.68
CA ASP A 346 -13.67 -16.83 -33.97
C ASP A 346 -13.53 -15.70 -32.93
N SER A 347 -14.32 -15.72 -31.85
CA SER A 347 -14.23 -14.73 -30.78
C SER A 347 -13.92 -15.37 -29.44
N VAL A 348 -13.42 -14.55 -28.52
CA VAL A 348 -13.12 -14.97 -27.15
C VAL A 348 -13.80 -14.07 -26.14
N PHE A 349 -14.24 -14.65 -25.04
CA PHE A 349 -14.50 -13.94 -23.80
C PHE A 349 -13.22 -14.00 -22.96
N ALA A 350 -12.69 -12.82 -22.61
CA ALA A 350 -11.53 -12.68 -21.75
C ALA A 350 -11.97 -12.02 -20.45
N SER A 351 -11.57 -12.59 -19.31
CA SER A 351 -11.81 -12.01 -18.00
C SER A 351 -10.63 -12.14 -17.07
N VAL A 352 -10.58 -11.26 -16.08
CA VAL A 352 -9.59 -11.25 -15.02
C VAL A 352 -10.28 -11.23 -13.67
N TYR A 353 -9.69 -11.92 -12.70
CA TYR A 353 -10.07 -11.92 -11.30
C TYR A 353 -8.84 -11.65 -10.44
N MET A 354 -8.93 -10.62 -9.58
CA MET A 354 -7.88 -10.23 -8.66
C MET A 354 -8.47 -10.18 -7.24
N PRO A 355 -8.22 -11.18 -6.39
CA PRO A 355 -8.85 -11.30 -5.08
C PRO A 355 -8.34 -10.32 -4.03
N ASP A 356 -7.12 -9.83 -4.21
CA ASP A 356 -6.31 -9.25 -3.13
C ASP A 356 -5.54 -8.02 -3.62
N VAL A 357 -6.23 -6.88 -3.74
CA VAL A 357 -5.63 -5.65 -4.26
C VAL A 357 -5.73 -4.52 -3.22
N PRO A 358 -4.75 -4.40 -2.31
CA PRO A 358 -4.63 -3.24 -1.43
C PRO A 358 -4.40 -1.95 -2.23
N LEU A 359 -5.37 -1.02 -2.19
CA LEU A 359 -5.34 0.26 -2.89
C LEU A 359 -5.82 1.39 -1.99
N GLY A 360 -5.34 2.61 -2.25
CA GLY A 360 -5.84 3.83 -1.65
C GLY A 360 -5.86 4.99 -2.65
N ALA A 361 -6.93 5.78 -2.60
CA ALA A 361 -6.98 7.11 -3.22
C ALA A 361 -6.53 8.22 -2.25
N LEU A 362 -6.26 7.87 -0.98
CA LEU A 362 -5.84 8.78 0.07
C LEU A 362 -4.75 8.17 0.97
N GLY A 363 -3.78 9.01 1.37
CA GLY A 363 -2.71 8.64 2.31
C GLY A 363 -1.51 7.96 1.64
N GLY A 364 -0.41 7.79 2.39
CA GLY A 364 0.82 7.24 1.84
C GLY A 364 1.36 8.04 0.66
N GLY A 365 1.90 7.35 -0.35
CA GLY A 365 2.52 7.97 -1.53
C GLY A 365 1.56 8.79 -2.40
N THR A 366 0.24 8.60 -2.27
CA THR A 366 -0.78 9.38 -3.00
C THR A 366 -0.74 10.88 -2.72
N GLN A 367 -0.05 11.32 -1.66
CA GLN A 367 0.10 12.73 -1.28
C GLN A 367 1.31 13.41 -1.95
N LEU A 368 2.19 12.65 -2.60
CA LEU A 368 3.32 13.20 -3.34
C LEU A 368 2.85 13.84 -4.64
N ASP A 369 3.48 14.94 -5.04
CA ASP A 369 2.90 15.80 -6.09
C ASP A 369 2.77 15.11 -7.45
N THR A 370 3.78 14.33 -7.87
CA THR A 370 3.71 13.55 -9.12
C THR A 370 2.60 12.50 -9.10
N GLN A 371 2.38 11.84 -7.97
CA GLN A 371 1.34 10.83 -7.80
C GLN A 371 -0.05 11.45 -7.72
N ARG A 372 -0.16 12.65 -7.13
CA ARG A 372 -1.42 13.43 -7.12
C ARG A 372 -1.84 13.83 -8.52
N GLU A 373 -0.90 14.27 -9.36
CA GLU A 373 -1.17 14.57 -10.78
C GLU A 373 -1.65 13.31 -11.51
N ALA A 374 -1.00 12.17 -11.29
CA ALA A 374 -1.41 10.89 -11.89
C ALA A 374 -2.83 10.46 -11.48
N LEU A 375 -3.20 10.60 -10.21
CA LEU A 375 -4.56 10.31 -9.72
C LEU A 375 -5.58 11.31 -10.29
N ALA A 376 -5.23 12.59 -10.40
CA ALA A 376 -6.10 13.60 -11.00
C ALA A 376 -6.37 13.34 -12.49
N LEU A 377 -5.39 12.83 -13.26
CA LEU A 377 -5.60 12.40 -14.65
C LEU A 377 -6.67 11.29 -14.78
N LEU A 378 -6.79 10.44 -13.77
CA LEU A 378 -7.80 9.38 -13.70
C LEU A 378 -9.16 9.88 -13.19
N GLY A 379 -9.27 11.16 -12.81
CA GLY A 379 -10.44 11.72 -12.14
C GLY A 379 -10.66 11.10 -10.76
N VAL A 380 -9.61 10.63 -10.10
CA VAL A 380 -9.66 10.05 -8.75
C VAL A 380 -9.41 11.16 -7.75
N THR A 381 -10.48 11.65 -7.13
CA THR A 381 -10.44 12.67 -6.09
C THR A 381 -11.36 12.24 -4.94
N PRO A 382 -10.82 11.97 -3.75
CA PRO A 382 -11.63 11.60 -2.59
C PRO A 382 -12.68 12.66 -2.25
N ASP A 383 -13.91 12.23 -2.02
CA ASP A 383 -15.04 13.07 -1.62
C ASP A 383 -15.47 12.68 -0.19
N PRO A 384 -15.35 13.58 0.80
CA PRO A 384 -15.73 13.29 2.19
C PRO A 384 -17.18 12.84 2.37
N GLU A 385 -18.09 13.25 1.49
CA GLU A 385 -19.51 12.88 1.56
C GLU A 385 -19.78 11.50 0.92
N ARG A 386 -18.80 10.97 0.17
CA ARG A 386 -18.91 9.71 -0.57
C ARG A 386 -17.64 8.86 -0.35
N PRO A 387 -17.35 8.47 0.90
CA PRO A 387 -16.15 7.73 1.25
C PRO A 387 -16.09 6.39 0.52
N GLY A 388 -14.92 6.07 -0.03
CA GLY A 388 -14.66 4.82 -0.74
C GLY A 388 -14.92 4.88 -2.25
N GLU A 389 -15.72 5.82 -2.75
CA GLU A 389 -16.01 5.91 -4.20
C GLU A 389 -14.74 6.16 -5.02
N ALA A 390 -13.80 6.99 -4.53
CA ALA A 390 -12.62 7.34 -5.28
C ALA A 390 -11.64 6.16 -5.38
N VAL A 391 -11.47 5.38 -4.31
CA VAL A 391 -10.63 4.17 -4.37
C VAL A 391 -11.29 3.07 -5.20
N ILE A 392 -12.61 2.95 -5.22
CA ILE A 392 -13.30 2.00 -6.10
C ILE A 392 -13.18 2.42 -7.57
N ARG A 393 -13.33 3.71 -7.88
CA ARG A 393 -13.04 4.24 -9.22
C ARG A 393 -11.61 3.91 -9.66
N LEU A 394 -10.63 4.09 -8.76
CA LEU A 394 -9.23 3.75 -9.03
C LEU A 394 -9.07 2.26 -9.32
N ALA A 395 -9.73 1.39 -8.53
CA ALA A 395 -9.70 -0.06 -8.71
C ALA A 395 -10.44 -0.53 -9.97
N GLU A 396 -11.44 0.20 -10.46
CA GLU A 396 -12.11 -0.12 -11.72
C GLU A 396 -11.28 0.24 -12.97
N ILE A 397 -10.37 1.22 -12.82
CA ILE A 397 -9.47 1.65 -13.90
C ILE A 397 -8.23 0.75 -13.99
N LEU A 398 -7.72 0.29 -12.84
CA LEU A 398 -6.64 -0.69 -12.74
C LEU A 398 -7.05 -2.03 -13.35
#